data_AF-A0A4Q6XUS2-F1
#
_entry.id   AF-A0A4Q6XUS2-F1
#
_cell.length_a   1.000
_cell.length_b   1.000
_cell.length_c   1.000
_cell.angle_alpha   90.00
_cell.angle_beta   90.00
_cell.angle_gamma   90.00
#
_symmetry.space_group_name_H-M   'P 1'
#
loop_
_entity.id
_entity.type
_entity.pdbx_description
1 polymer ?
#
loop_
_entity_poly.entity_id
_entity_poly.type
_entity_poly.pdbx_seq_one_letter_code
_entity_poly.pdbx_strand_id
1 'polypeptide(L)'
;MNQTYITLLLGAGAGLAVFARRVFKNGREAGAKPAASPSVDFSYHPGEPEGYAGFTDHHAMLQTLTDDLVERDTEWQFRTIGFAKGFLNAVLARAGDLGNAQGVFRVLDAKEGDAEAIEWMVLMQTEGTDTAAPSTSNLNSALQRVASDICANGPCRVKYWDQIPEDRDDAPAEPGISPGRLIELASLMHDAERRGALLGGGAQRLSLDTLQAV
;
A
#
# COMPACT_ATOMS: atom_id res chain seq x y z
N MET A 1 -14.16 35.56 26.95
CA MET A 1 -14.40 34.47 25.98
C MET A 1 -13.45 34.65 24.81
N ASN A 2 -12.89 33.54 24.33
CA ASN A 2 -11.97 33.36 23.18
C ASN A 2 -10.47 33.27 23.50
N GLN A 3 -10.05 32.08 23.98
CA GLN A 3 -8.68 31.58 23.90
C GLN A 3 -8.68 30.05 23.79
N THR A 4 -9.03 29.45 22.64
CA THR A 4 -8.81 27.99 22.44
C THR A 4 -8.86 27.49 20.99
N TYR A 5 -8.17 28.08 19.99
CA TYR A 5 -8.12 27.46 18.64
C TYR A 5 -6.80 27.65 17.86
N ILE A 6 -5.65 27.79 18.53
CA ILE A 6 -4.35 27.81 17.83
C ILE A 6 -3.32 26.98 18.60
N THR A 7 -3.57 25.68 18.74
CA THR A 7 -2.53 24.73 19.22
C THR A 7 -2.69 23.31 18.70
N LEU A 8 -3.30 23.09 17.53
CA LEU A 8 -3.51 21.73 17.00
C LEU A 8 -3.05 21.53 15.54
N LEU A 9 -2.10 22.33 15.05
CA LEU A 9 -1.63 22.26 13.66
C LEU A 9 -0.10 22.16 13.49
N LEU A 10 0.63 21.78 14.54
CA LEU A 10 2.10 21.64 14.47
C LEU A 10 2.65 20.26 14.87
N GLY A 11 1.78 19.27 15.12
CA GLY A 11 2.21 17.93 15.58
C GLY A 11 2.46 16.88 14.49
N ALA A 12 1.77 16.97 13.33
CA ALA A 12 1.77 15.87 12.35
C ALA A 12 2.86 15.97 11.27
N GLY A 13 3.48 17.14 11.07
CA GLY A 13 4.44 17.35 9.97
C GLY A 13 5.90 17.04 10.31
N ALA A 14 6.28 17.01 11.59
CA ALA A 14 7.69 16.86 11.97
C ALA A 14 8.17 15.39 11.99
N GLY A 15 7.27 14.43 12.19
CA GLY A 15 7.62 12.99 12.20
C GLY A 15 7.95 12.43 10.80
N LEU A 16 7.24 12.90 9.78
CA LEU A 16 7.39 12.40 8.40
C LEU A 16 8.74 12.81 7.77
N ALA A 17 9.20 14.04 8.05
CA ALA A 17 10.45 14.57 7.50
C ALA A 17 11.71 13.92 8.12
N VAL A 18 11.63 13.42 9.36
CA VAL A 18 12.75 12.71 10.01
C VAL A 18 12.86 11.27 9.50
N PHE A 19 11.75 10.65 9.09
CA PHE A 19 11.74 9.28 8.55
C PHE A 19 12.30 9.21 7.12
N ALA A 20 11.88 10.12 6.23
CA ALA A 20 12.38 10.18 4.86
C ALA A 20 13.91 10.43 4.78
N ARG A 21 14.50 11.13 5.76
CA ARG A 21 15.95 11.40 5.78
C ARG A 21 16.81 10.22 6.24
N ARG A 22 16.24 9.23 6.94
CA ARG A 22 16.99 8.08 7.46
C ARG A 22 17.15 6.96 6.42
N VAL A 23 16.24 6.85 5.46
CA VAL A 23 16.27 5.84 4.40
C VAL A 23 17.38 6.12 3.36
N PHE A 24 17.72 7.39 3.10
CA PHE A 24 18.74 7.73 2.09
C PHE A 24 20.19 7.81 2.58
N LYS A 25 20.49 7.68 3.88
CA LYS A 25 21.85 7.99 4.41
C LYS A 25 22.66 6.81 4.96
N ASN A 26 22.11 5.61 5.11
CA ASN A 26 22.81 4.52 5.82
C ASN A 26 23.54 3.50 4.91
N GLY A 27 23.94 3.91 3.71
CA GLY A 27 24.87 3.15 2.87
C GLY A 27 26.34 3.37 3.24
N ARG A 28 26.74 3.05 4.49
CA ARG A 28 28.11 2.76 4.96
C ARG A 28 28.19 2.96 6.48
N GLU A 29 28.26 1.87 7.23
CA GLU A 29 29.32 1.62 8.24
C GLU A 29 29.08 0.27 8.95
N ALA A 30 30.20 -0.31 9.38
CA ALA A 30 30.38 -1.71 9.73
C ALA A 30 29.87 -2.10 11.14
N GLY A 31 29.58 -3.39 11.29
CA GLY A 31 29.69 -4.13 12.55
C GLY A 31 28.65 -3.81 13.63
N ALA A 32 27.52 -4.49 13.63
CA ALA A 32 26.62 -4.53 14.78
C ALA A 32 26.00 -5.91 14.97
N LYS A 33 25.97 -6.32 16.26
CA LYS A 33 25.20 -7.41 16.91
C LYS A 33 23.85 -7.68 16.21
N PRO A 34 23.32 -8.93 16.15
CA PRO A 34 22.10 -9.22 15.41
C PRO A 34 21.01 -8.23 15.81
N ALA A 35 20.68 -7.34 14.87
CA ALA A 35 19.62 -6.38 15.06
C ALA A 35 18.35 -7.19 15.33
N ALA A 36 17.59 -6.78 16.35
CA ALA A 36 16.22 -7.27 16.51
C ALA A 36 15.55 -7.21 15.14
N SER A 37 14.92 -8.31 14.73
CA SER A 37 14.33 -8.41 13.40
C SER A 37 13.45 -7.19 13.11
N PRO A 38 13.53 -6.62 11.90
CA PRO A 38 12.81 -5.40 11.60
C PRO A 38 11.30 -5.64 11.76
N SER A 39 10.68 -4.91 12.68
CA SER A 39 9.23 -4.80 12.75
C SER A 39 8.77 -3.68 11.85
N VAL A 40 7.69 -3.90 11.09
CA VAL A 40 7.08 -2.88 10.24
C VAL A 40 5.63 -2.69 10.65
N ASP A 41 5.18 -1.43 10.68
CA ASP A 41 3.86 -1.07 11.14
C ASP A 41 2.97 -0.71 9.94
N PHE A 42 1.76 -1.24 9.93
CA PHE A 42 0.71 -0.87 8.98
C PHE A 42 -0.40 -0.11 9.70
N SER A 43 -0.65 1.14 9.29
CA SER A 43 -1.74 1.95 9.82
C SER A 43 -3.07 1.55 9.18
N TYR A 44 -4.01 1.10 10.01
CA TYR A 44 -5.38 0.81 9.61
C TYR A 44 -6.24 2.05 9.74
N HIS A 45 -6.90 2.40 8.64
CA HIS A 45 -7.83 3.51 8.54
C HIS A 45 -9.25 2.97 8.29
N PRO A 46 -10.15 3.09 9.28
CA PRO A 46 -11.52 2.60 9.19
C PRO A 46 -12.38 3.49 8.31
N GLY A 47 -13.51 2.93 7.88
CA GLY A 47 -14.52 3.63 7.10
C GLY A 47 -14.38 3.38 5.61
N GLU A 48 -15.53 3.11 4.98
CA GLU A 48 -15.68 3.18 3.53
C GLU A 48 -16.06 4.62 3.18
N PRO A 49 -15.25 5.35 2.40
CA PRO A 49 -15.66 6.67 1.98
C PRO A 49 -16.86 6.53 1.02
N GLU A 50 -17.94 7.26 1.32
CA GLU A 50 -19.21 7.16 0.60
C GLU A 50 -19.42 8.38 -0.34
N GLY A 51 -20.38 8.23 -1.25
CA GLY A 51 -20.81 9.32 -2.13
C GLY A 51 -19.70 9.80 -3.07
N TYR A 52 -19.74 11.08 -3.41
CA TYR A 52 -18.81 11.68 -4.38
C TYR A 52 -17.35 11.68 -3.90
N ALA A 53 -17.13 11.86 -2.60
CA ALA A 53 -15.79 11.83 -2.00
C ALA A 53 -15.17 10.43 -2.09
N GLY A 54 -15.93 9.38 -1.80
CA GLY A 54 -15.45 8.00 -1.98
C GLY A 54 -15.14 7.65 -3.44
N PHE A 55 -15.97 8.10 -4.36
CA PHE A 55 -15.73 7.91 -5.79
C PHE A 55 -14.43 8.59 -6.27
N THR A 56 -14.24 9.87 -5.93
CA THR A 56 -13.05 10.64 -6.34
C THR A 56 -11.78 10.10 -5.73
N ASP A 57 -11.79 9.74 -4.44
CA ASP A 57 -10.64 9.14 -3.76
C ASP A 57 -10.30 7.75 -4.32
N HIS A 58 -11.29 6.92 -4.65
CA HIS A 58 -11.02 5.63 -5.30
C HIS A 58 -10.27 5.82 -6.63
N HIS A 59 -10.66 6.82 -7.42
CA HIS A 59 -9.97 7.16 -8.66
C HIS A 59 -8.58 7.75 -8.43
N ALA A 60 -8.39 8.61 -7.42
CA ALA A 60 -7.08 9.12 -7.04
C ALA A 60 -6.14 7.99 -6.56
N MET A 61 -6.65 7.02 -5.78
CA MET A 61 -5.90 5.83 -5.38
C MET A 61 -5.50 4.97 -6.57
N LEU A 62 -6.44 4.70 -7.49
CA LEU A 62 -6.14 3.94 -8.71
C LEU A 62 -5.07 4.63 -9.55
N GLN A 63 -5.17 5.96 -9.71
CA GLN A 63 -4.16 6.74 -10.40
C GLN A 63 -2.80 6.57 -9.73
N THR A 64 -2.72 6.83 -8.43
CA THR A 64 -1.46 6.79 -7.67
C THR A 64 -0.81 5.41 -7.72
N LEU A 65 -1.60 4.35 -7.50
CA LEU A 65 -1.15 2.96 -7.61
C LEU A 65 -0.59 2.66 -8.99
N THR A 66 -1.36 2.99 -10.03
CA THR A 66 -0.98 2.69 -11.42
C THR A 66 0.28 3.44 -11.81
N ASP A 67 0.35 4.73 -11.49
CA ASP A 67 1.47 5.59 -11.86
C ASP A 67 2.77 5.17 -11.16
N ASP A 68 2.72 4.76 -9.88
CA ASP A 68 3.89 4.17 -9.20
C ASP A 68 4.27 2.83 -9.84
N LEU A 69 3.31 1.93 -10.12
CA LEU A 69 3.57 0.61 -10.67
C LEU A 69 4.27 0.65 -12.03
N VAL A 70 3.95 1.64 -12.88
CA VAL A 70 4.59 1.81 -14.19
C VAL A 70 6.11 1.99 -14.09
N GLU A 71 6.57 2.59 -12.99
CA GLU A 71 8.01 2.82 -12.74
C GLU A 71 8.69 1.59 -12.12
N ARG A 72 7.96 0.49 -11.89
CA ARG A 72 8.44 -0.74 -11.26
C ARG A 72 8.60 -1.88 -12.27
N ASP A 73 9.55 -2.76 -12.00
CA ASP A 73 9.72 -3.96 -12.82
C ASP A 73 8.54 -4.93 -12.67
N THR A 74 8.34 -5.76 -13.70
CA THR A 74 7.20 -6.69 -13.77
C THR A 74 7.14 -7.66 -12.60
N GLU A 75 8.26 -8.22 -12.15
CA GLU A 75 8.23 -9.19 -11.04
C GLU A 75 7.83 -8.50 -9.74
N TRP A 76 8.34 -7.28 -9.51
CA TRP A 76 7.95 -6.45 -8.39
C TRP A 76 6.45 -6.17 -8.41
N GLN A 77 5.88 -5.75 -9.54
CA GLN A 77 4.44 -5.47 -9.65
C GLN A 77 3.59 -6.67 -9.22
N PHE A 78 3.83 -7.86 -9.80
CA PHE A 78 3.05 -9.06 -9.47
C PHE A 78 3.26 -9.51 -8.01
N ARG A 79 4.50 -9.46 -7.52
CA ARG A 79 4.83 -9.85 -6.14
C ARG A 79 4.19 -8.90 -5.13
N THR A 80 4.34 -7.60 -5.31
CA THR A 80 3.87 -6.57 -4.37
C THR A 80 2.35 -6.49 -4.37
N ILE A 81 1.69 -6.49 -5.55
CA ILE A 81 0.23 -6.47 -5.62
C ILE A 81 -0.38 -7.75 -5.02
N GLY A 82 0.21 -8.92 -5.31
CA GLY A 82 -0.22 -10.17 -4.69
C GLY A 82 -0.12 -10.11 -3.17
N PHE A 83 1.05 -9.73 -2.66
CA PHE A 83 1.27 -9.56 -1.22
C PHE A 83 0.26 -8.59 -0.58
N ALA A 84 0.13 -7.39 -1.15
CA ALA A 84 -0.74 -6.34 -0.65
C ALA A 84 -2.20 -6.79 -0.59
N LYS A 85 -2.69 -7.44 -1.66
CA LYS A 85 -4.04 -8.03 -1.72
C LYS A 85 -4.27 -9.01 -0.57
N GLY A 86 -3.36 -9.97 -0.38
CA GLY A 86 -3.47 -10.95 0.70
C GLY A 86 -3.45 -10.31 2.09
N PHE A 87 -2.52 -9.38 2.29
CA PHE A 87 -2.32 -8.68 3.55
C PHE A 87 -3.55 -7.84 3.95
N LEU A 88 -4.06 -7.00 3.04
CA LEU A 88 -5.20 -6.14 3.33
C LEU A 88 -6.49 -6.93 3.55
N ASN A 89 -6.72 -8.01 2.81
CA ASN A 89 -7.88 -8.89 3.06
C ASN A 89 -7.82 -9.48 4.48
N ALA A 90 -6.64 -9.90 4.94
CA ALA A 90 -6.48 -10.43 6.29
C ALA A 90 -6.61 -9.33 7.37
N VAL A 91 -6.04 -8.15 7.13
CA VAL A 91 -6.19 -6.99 8.04
C VAL A 91 -7.65 -6.57 8.14
N LEU A 92 -8.37 -6.43 7.02
CA LEU A 92 -9.79 -6.04 7.01
C LEU A 92 -10.69 -7.09 7.68
N ALA A 93 -10.44 -8.38 7.44
CA ALA A 93 -11.17 -9.46 8.12
C ALA A 93 -10.99 -9.38 9.64
N ARG A 94 -9.80 -9.05 10.12
CA ARG A 94 -9.53 -8.82 11.55
C ARG A 94 -10.04 -7.47 12.04
N ALA A 95 -10.13 -6.49 11.16
CA ALA A 95 -10.61 -5.16 11.47
C ALA A 95 -12.13 -5.11 11.67
N GLY A 96 -12.88 -6.09 11.14
CA GLY A 96 -14.32 -6.23 11.37
C GLY A 96 -14.71 -6.26 12.86
N ASP A 97 -13.83 -6.75 13.72
CA ASP A 97 -14.01 -6.76 15.18
C ASP A 97 -13.81 -5.37 15.83
N LEU A 98 -13.34 -4.37 15.09
CA LEU A 98 -12.90 -3.06 15.60
C LEU A 98 -13.91 -1.94 15.40
N GLY A 99 -14.91 -2.18 14.56
CA GLY A 99 -15.81 -1.13 14.08
C GLY A 99 -15.02 0.02 13.44
N ASN A 100 -15.32 1.25 13.85
CA ASN A 100 -14.79 2.47 13.22
C ASN A 100 -13.50 3.02 13.88
N ALA A 101 -12.75 2.19 14.62
CA ALA A 101 -11.54 2.66 15.33
C ALA A 101 -10.27 2.53 14.46
N GLN A 102 -9.47 3.60 14.41
CA GLN A 102 -8.11 3.53 13.87
C GLN A 102 -7.23 2.58 14.69
N GLY A 103 -6.24 1.98 14.05
CA GLY A 103 -5.32 1.06 14.72
C GLY A 103 -4.02 0.85 13.95
N VAL A 104 -3.07 0.19 14.60
CA VAL A 104 -1.79 -0.19 13.99
C VAL A 104 -1.64 -1.71 14.04
N PHE A 105 -1.29 -2.29 12.90
CA PHE A 105 -0.95 -3.69 12.74
C PHE A 105 0.57 -3.80 12.61
N ARG A 106 1.23 -4.25 13.67
CA ARG A 106 2.67 -4.47 13.70
C ARG A 106 3.01 -5.85 13.20
N VAL A 107 3.78 -5.93 12.12
CA VAL A 107 4.33 -7.18 11.59
C VAL A 107 5.72 -7.37 12.16
N LEU A 108 5.95 -8.53 12.77
CA LEU A 108 7.26 -8.93 13.27
C LEU A 108 7.95 -9.81 12.24
N ASP A 109 9.29 -9.74 12.21
CA ASP A 109 10.13 -10.60 11.37
C ASP A 109 9.79 -10.53 9.88
N ALA A 110 9.33 -9.37 9.39
CA ALA A 110 9.02 -9.19 7.98
C ALA A 110 10.30 -9.34 7.14
N LYS A 111 10.21 -10.10 6.05
CA LYS A 111 11.29 -10.13 5.04
C LYS A 111 11.37 -8.76 4.37
N GLU A 112 12.55 -8.39 3.89
CA GLU A 112 12.80 -7.09 3.25
C GLU A 112 11.74 -6.70 2.21
N GLY A 113 11.45 -7.58 1.25
CA GLY A 113 10.42 -7.30 0.24
C GLY A 113 8.97 -7.29 0.77
N ASP A 114 8.69 -7.99 1.86
CA ASP A 114 7.37 -7.94 2.51
C ASP A 114 7.21 -6.63 3.30
N ALA A 115 8.29 -6.16 3.95
CA ALA A 115 8.33 -4.87 4.62
C ALA A 115 8.22 -3.70 3.63
N GLU A 116 8.94 -3.78 2.51
CA GLU A 116 8.82 -2.80 1.41
C GLU A 116 7.37 -2.73 0.89
N ALA A 117 6.70 -3.87 0.70
CA ALA A 117 5.31 -3.90 0.27
C ALA A 117 4.36 -3.27 1.32
N ILE A 118 4.63 -3.46 2.61
CA ILE A 118 3.85 -2.83 3.69
C ILE A 118 4.04 -1.33 3.70
N GLU A 119 5.29 -0.85 3.62
CA GLU A 119 5.60 0.58 3.55
C GLU A 119 4.97 1.22 2.30
N TRP A 120 5.03 0.53 1.16
CA TRP A 120 4.36 0.95 -0.06
C TRP A 120 2.84 1.06 0.11
N MET A 121 2.17 0.08 0.75
CA MET A 121 0.74 0.20 1.05
C MET A 121 0.43 1.41 1.95
N VAL A 122 1.26 1.68 2.97
CA VAL A 122 1.10 2.85 3.83
C VAL A 122 1.17 4.14 3.00
N LEU A 123 2.14 4.23 2.10
CA LEU A 123 2.28 5.37 1.18
C LEU A 123 1.02 5.54 0.32
N MET A 124 0.56 4.46 -0.32
CA MET A 124 -0.61 4.48 -1.21
C MET A 124 -1.91 4.88 -0.50
N GLN A 125 -2.09 4.53 0.78
CA GLN A 125 -3.24 5.00 1.57
C GLN A 125 -3.22 6.51 1.80
N THR A 126 -2.04 7.11 1.86
CA THR A 126 -1.88 8.54 2.22
C THR A 126 -1.74 9.46 1.01
N GLU A 127 -1.13 9.00 -0.08
CA GLU A 127 -0.96 9.81 -1.28
C GLU A 127 -2.14 9.68 -2.24
N GLY A 128 -2.87 8.56 -2.18
CA GLY A 128 -4.02 8.30 -3.05
C GLY A 128 -5.33 8.96 -2.64
N THR A 129 -5.33 9.94 -1.73
CA THR A 129 -6.54 10.64 -1.27
C THR A 129 -6.66 12.02 -1.92
N ASP A 130 -7.86 12.41 -2.36
CA ASP A 130 -8.14 13.75 -2.90
C ASP A 130 -8.93 14.59 -1.88
N THR A 131 -10.11 14.10 -1.48
CA THR A 131 -11.06 14.88 -0.66
C THR A 131 -11.50 14.21 0.63
N ALA A 132 -11.31 12.89 0.79
CA ALA A 132 -11.64 12.18 2.03
C ALA A 132 -10.40 11.85 2.87
N ALA A 133 -10.66 11.31 4.06
CA ALA A 133 -9.59 10.74 4.88
C ALA A 133 -9.11 9.41 4.28
N PRO A 134 -7.85 9.00 4.55
CA PRO A 134 -7.35 7.68 4.16
C PRO A 134 -8.31 6.55 4.55
N SER A 135 -8.40 5.53 3.71
CA SER A 135 -9.29 4.39 3.91
C SER A 135 -8.61 3.09 3.47
N THR A 136 -8.52 2.13 4.40
CA THR A 136 -7.96 0.81 4.12
C THR A 136 -8.86 -0.02 3.20
N SER A 137 -10.18 0.13 3.31
CA SER A 137 -11.12 -0.55 2.42
C SER A 137 -11.06 0.01 0.99
N ASN A 138 -10.90 1.33 0.84
CA ASN A 138 -10.74 1.94 -0.47
C ASN A 138 -9.44 1.50 -1.16
N LEU A 139 -8.32 1.49 -0.42
CA LEU A 139 -7.06 0.96 -0.94
C LEU A 139 -7.22 -0.51 -1.35
N ASN A 140 -7.87 -1.33 -0.52
CA ASN A 140 -8.10 -2.74 -0.85
C ASN A 140 -8.92 -2.88 -2.15
N SER A 141 -9.99 -2.10 -2.32
CA SER A 141 -10.79 -2.09 -3.55
C SER A 141 -9.95 -1.73 -4.78
N ALA A 142 -9.16 -0.65 -4.69
CA ALA A 142 -8.29 -0.21 -5.78
C ALA A 142 -7.24 -1.28 -6.13
N LEU A 143 -6.61 -1.89 -5.13
CA LEU A 143 -5.66 -2.99 -5.33
C LEU A 143 -6.29 -4.24 -5.93
N GLN A 144 -7.53 -4.60 -5.55
CA GLN A 144 -8.24 -5.73 -6.13
C GLN A 144 -8.51 -5.52 -7.63
N ARG A 145 -8.86 -4.28 -8.01
CA ARG A 145 -8.98 -3.90 -9.42
C ARG A 145 -7.64 -4.03 -10.15
N VAL A 146 -6.58 -3.42 -9.64
CA VAL A 146 -5.24 -3.50 -10.23
C VAL A 146 -4.77 -4.96 -10.35
N ALA A 147 -5.02 -5.78 -9.33
CA ALA A 147 -4.68 -7.20 -9.36
C ALA A 147 -5.41 -7.96 -10.47
N SER A 148 -6.70 -7.70 -10.64
CA SER A 148 -7.50 -8.24 -11.74
C SER A 148 -6.96 -7.80 -13.10
N ASP A 149 -6.67 -6.52 -13.26
CA ASP A 149 -6.18 -5.95 -14.52
C ASP A 149 -4.81 -6.52 -14.89
N ILE A 150 -3.89 -6.63 -13.93
CA ILE A 150 -2.55 -7.17 -14.16
C ILE A 150 -2.58 -8.68 -14.47
N CYS A 151 -3.49 -9.43 -13.86
CA CYS A 151 -3.67 -10.85 -14.17
C CYS A 151 -4.23 -11.06 -15.58
N ALA A 152 -5.13 -10.19 -16.04
CA ALA A 152 -5.77 -10.31 -17.35
C ALA A 152 -4.87 -9.79 -18.49
N ASN A 153 -4.21 -8.65 -18.28
CA ASN A 153 -3.58 -7.87 -19.34
C ASN A 153 -2.04 -7.82 -19.23
N GLY A 154 -1.46 -8.29 -18.12
CA GLY A 154 -0.04 -8.13 -17.82
C GLY A 154 0.26 -6.85 -17.03
N PRO A 155 1.54 -6.54 -16.78
CA PRO A 155 1.94 -5.44 -15.88
C PRO A 155 1.43 -4.08 -16.35
N CYS A 156 1.30 -3.16 -15.42
CA CYS A 156 1.12 -1.74 -15.71
C CYS A 156 2.34 -1.22 -16.50
N ARG A 157 2.07 -0.63 -17.66
CA ARG A 157 3.08 -0.05 -18.57
C ARG A 157 2.81 1.40 -18.93
N VAL A 158 1.60 1.87 -18.65
CA VAL A 158 1.14 3.22 -18.98
C VAL A 158 0.46 3.83 -17.77
N LYS A 159 0.69 5.13 -17.57
CA LYS A 159 0.09 5.90 -16.48
C LYS A 159 -1.42 5.96 -16.63
N TYR A 160 -2.12 6.19 -15.52
CA TYR A 160 -3.57 6.04 -15.44
C TYR A 160 -4.32 6.91 -16.46
N TRP A 161 -3.97 8.18 -16.60
CA TRP A 161 -4.63 9.08 -17.57
C TRP A 161 -4.23 8.82 -19.02
N ASP A 162 -3.07 8.18 -19.23
CA ASP A 162 -2.61 7.80 -20.57
C ASP A 162 -3.30 6.54 -21.08
N GLN A 163 -4.06 5.82 -20.24
CA GLN A 163 -4.85 4.64 -20.61
C GLN A 163 -6.11 4.96 -21.41
N ILE A 164 -6.49 6.24 -21.51
CA ILE A 164 -7.66 6.65 -22.29
C ILE A 164 -7.39 6.31 -23.77
N PRO A 165 -8.30 5.58 -24.43
CA PRO A 165 -8.17 5.27 -25.85
C PRO A 165 -8.51 6.52 -26.65
N GLU A 166 -7.58 7.47 -26.76
CA GLU A 166 -7.57 8.42 -27.87
C GLU A 166 -6.95 7.70 -29.07
N ASP A 167 -7.78 7.32 -30.05
CA ASP A 167 -7.42 6.90 -31.41
C ASP A 167 -6.02 6.28 -31.59
N ARG A 168 -5.76 5.15 -30.92
CA ARG A 168 -4.49 4.42 -31.02
C ARG A 168 -4.46 3.53 -32.27
N ASP A 169 -4.51 4.14 -33.45
CA ASP A 169 -4.23 3.44 -34.71
C ASP A 169 -2.72 3.37 -35.03
N ASP A 170 -1.86 4.12 -34.32
CA ASP A 170 -0.44 4.28 -34.69
C ASP A 170 0.60 3.96 -33.60
N ALA A 171 0.21 3.32 -32.48
CA ALA A 171 1.20 2.86 -31.52
C ALA A 171 1.77 1.48 -31.95
N PRO A 172 3.09 1.34 -32.20
CA PRO A 172 3.67 0.00 -32.36
C PRO A 172 3.37 -0.78 -31.08
N ALA A 173 2.65 -1.90 -31.22
CA ALA A 173 2.38 -2.79 -30.12
C ALA A 173 3.73 -3.21 -29.51
N GLU A 174 4.06 -2.65 -28.34
CA GLU A 174 5.19 -3.15 -27.58
C GLU A 174 4.99 -4.65 -27.36
N PRO A 175 6.05 -5.48 -27.46
CA PRO A 175 5.92 -6.90 -27.25
C PRO A 175 5.27 -7.16 -25.88
N GLY A 176 4.07 -7.74 -25.92
CA GLY A 176 3.36 -8.20 -24.73
C GLY A 176 4.15 -9.26 -23.99
N ILE A 177 3.82 -9.48 -22.72
CA ILE A 177 4.32 -10.65 -22.00
C ILE A 177 3.78 -11.91 -22.69
N SER A 178 4.64 -12.91 -22.90
CA SER A 178 4.18 -14.18 -23.47
C SER A 178 3.16 -14.85 -22.53
N PRO A 179 2.17 -15.59 -23.04
CA PRO A 179 1.19 -16.26 -22.18
C PRO A 179 1.81 -17.16 -21.12
N GLY A 180 2.91 -17.87 -21.46
CA GLY A 180 3.65 -18.70 -20.52
C GLY A 180 4.25 -17.89 -19.36
N ARG A 181 4.85 -16.74 -19.67
CA ARG A 181 5.40 -15.85 -18.64
C ARG A 181 4.31 -15.22 -17.76
N LEU A 182 3.13 -14.93 -18.33
CA LEU A 182 2.00 -14.42 -17.54
C LEU A 182 1.51 -15.45 -16.52
N ILE A 183 1.47 -16.74 -16.88
CA ILE A 183 1.10 -17.83 -15.96
C ILE A 183 2.12 -17.94 -14.81
N GLU A 184 3.42 -17.82 -15.10
CA GLU A 184 4.47 -17.82 -14.07
C GLU A 184 4.30 -16.64 -13.10
N LEU A 185 4.04 -15.44 -13.63
CA LEU A 185 3.83 -14.23 -12.84
C LEU A 185 2.54 -14.29 -12.00
N ALA A 186 1.47 -14.86 -12.54
CA ALA A 186 0.25 -15.12 -11.77
C ALA A 186 0.48 -16.11 -10.61
N SER A 187 1.33 -17.13 -10.83
CA SER A 187 1.73 -18.05 -9.77
C SER A 187 2.55 -17.34 -8.68
N LEU A 188 3.51 -16.48 -9.09
CA LEU A 188 4.28 -15.63 -8.18
C LEU A 188 3.36 -14.72 -7.33
N MET A 189 2.35 -14.13 -7.96
CA MET A 189 1.37 -13.29 -7.30
C MET A 189 0.55 -14.06 -6.27
N HIS A 190 0.03 -15.25 -6.61
CA HIS A 190 -0.71 -16.09 -5.67
C HIS A 190 0.15 -16.57 -4.50
N ASP A 191 1.43 -16.85 -4.72
CA ASP A 191 2.36 -17.19 -3.65
C ASP A 191 2.59 -16.00 -2.72
N ALA A 192 2.75 -14.80 -3.28
CA ALA A 192 2.86 -13.57 -2.52
C ALA A 192 1.57 -13.26 -1.74
N GLU A 193 0.41 -13.48 -2.34
CA GLU A 193 -0.89 -13.32 -1.69
C GLU A 193 -1.04 -14.21 -0.45
N ARG A 194 -0.68 -15.50 -0.56
CA ARG A 194 -0.72 -16.39 0.61
C ARG A 194 0.21 -15.90 1.71
N ARG A 195 1.40 -15.39 1.37
CA ARG A 195 2.32 -14.82 2.37
C ARG A 195 1.76 -13.56 3.01
N GLY A 196 1.22 -12.63 2.22
CA GLY A 196 0.57 -11.42 2.71
C GLY A 196 -0.56 -11.73 3.67
N ALA A 197 -1.43 -12.68 3.32
CA ALA A 197 -2.52 -13.12 4.18
C ALA A 197 -2.04 -13.70 5.52
N LEU A 198 -0.96 -14.50 5.51
CA LEU A 198 -0.35 -15.04 6.73
C LEU A 198 0.20 -13.92 7.62
N LEU A 199 0.94 -12.96 7.06
CA LEU A 199 1.51 -11.85 7.83
C LEU A 199 0.44 -10.88 8.34
N GLY A 200 -0.56 -10.53 7.52
CA GLY A 200 -1.69 -9.69 7.96
C GLY A 200 -2.54 -10.36 9.03
N GLY A 201 -2.72 -11.69 8.91
CA GLY A 201 -3.38 -12.51 9.93
C GLY A 201 -2.60 -12.58 11.25
N GLY A 202 -1.27 -12.69 11.17
CA GLY A 202 -0.37 -12.79 12.31
C GLY A 202 0.08 -11.46 12.93
N ALA A 203 -0.21 -10.32 12.29
CA ALA A 203 0.24 -9.01 12.76
C ALA A 203 -0.29 -8.70 14.17
N GLN A 204 0.57 -8.19 15.04
CA GLN A 204 0.19 -7.76 16.38
C GLN A 204 -0.61 -6.46 16.29
N ARG A 205 -1.82 -6.48 16.83
CA ARG A 205 -2.64 -5.27 16.89
C ARG A 205 -2.21 -4.43 18.09
N LEU A 206 -1.92 -3.16 17.85
CA LEU A 206 -1.63 -2.18 18.88
C LEU A 206 -2.85 -1.26 19.03
N SER A 207 -3.33 -1.08 20.26
CA SER A 207 -4.35 -0.05 20.53
C SER A 207 -3.68 1.32 20.62
N LEU A 208 -4.40 2.38 20.24
CA LEU A 208 -3.94 3.76 20.42
C LEU A 208 -3.59 4.07 21.89
N ASP A 209 -4.29 3.45 22.85
CA ASP A 209 -3.99 3.59 24.29
C ASP A 209 -2.62 2.98 24.66
N THR A 210 -2.20 1.94 23.93
CA THR A 210 -0.89 1.30 24.13
C THR A 210 0.24 2.15 23.55
N LEU A 211 -0.06 2.97 22.53
CA LEU A 211 0.90 3.85 21.87
C LEU A 211 1.12 5.18 22.60
N GLN A 212 0.19 5.62 23.46
CA GLN A 212 0.31 6.82 24.28
C GLN A 212 0.97 6.59 25.65
N ALA A 213 1.19 5.33 26.03
CA ALA A 213 1.77 4.95 27.32
C ALA A 213 3.31 4.79 27.31
N VAL A 214 3.97 5.16 26.20
CA VAL A 214 5.42 5.15 26.01
C VAL A 214 5.91 6.57 25.74
#